data_AF-A0A7G6XAN2-F1
#
_entry.id   AF-A0A7G6XAN2-F1
#
_cell.length_a   1.000
_cell.length_b   1.000
_cell.length_c   1.000
_cell.angle_alpha   90.00
_cell.angle_beta   90.00
_cell.angle_gamma   90.00
#
_symmetry.space_group_name_H-M   'P 1'
#
loop_
_entity.id
_entity.type
_entity.pdbx_description
1 polymer ?
#
loop_
_entity_poly.entity_id
_entity_poly.type
_entity_poly.pdbx_seq_one_letter_code
_entity_poly.pdbx_strand_id
1 'polypeptide(L)'
;MAKTMRTADRFGHREHVRLTWLAVRRHGVEGAVEVVSQGIQQTARYAGAPQKYHATVSRAWVELIGHHVMEERLDDFDAFAERNPALLDKRLLTRFYRSATLATPAARTAWVEPDLAPFPWRR
;
A
#
# COMPACT_ATOMS: atom_id res chain seq x y z
N MET A 1 34.93 4.49 19.19
CA MET A 1 34.47 4.06 17.86
C MET A 1 33.64 2.80 18.02
N ALA A 2 32.33 2.87 17.78
CA ALA A 2 31.47 1.71 17.61
C ALA A 2 30.64 1.96 16.34
N LYS A 3 30.85 1.05 15.40
CA LYS A 3 30.55 1.13 13.98
C LYS A 3 29.13 0.61 13.72
N THR A 4 28.32 1.41 13.03
CA THR A 4 27.52 1.00 11.87
C THR A 4 26.54 -0.18 12.00
N MET A 5 25.22 0.12 12.07
CA MET A 5 24.18 -0.60 11.28
C MET A 5 22.77 0.06 11.23
N ARG A 6 22.62 1.38 11.43
CA ARG A 6 21.32 2.08 11.31
C ARG A 6 21.04 2.61 9.89
N THR A 7 21.07 1.75 8.87
CA THR A 7 20.86 2.22 7.48
C THR A 7 20.27 1.17 6.53
N ALA A 8 19.48 0.23 7.03
CA ALA A 8 18.53 -0.55 6.21
C ALA A 8 17.05 -0.18 6.50
N ASP A 9 16.82 0.79 7.39
CA ASP A 9 15.53 1.13 8.00
C ASP A 9 14.81 2.35 7.35
N ARG A 10 15.32 2.90 6.24
CA ARG A 10 14.90 4.25 5.81
C ARG A 10 13.57 4.32 5.00
N PHE A 11 12.92 3.20 4.70
CA PHE A 11 11.62 3.20 4.01
C PHE A 11 10.74 2.03 4.47
N GLY A 12 10.11 2.18 5.63
CA GLY A 12 9.24 1.21 6.26
C GLY A 12 7.78 1.35 5.83
N HIS A 13 6.88 0.66 6.54
CA HIS A 13 5.44 0.63 6.19
C HIS A 13 4.81 2.03 6.28
N ARG A 14 5.13 2.81 7.32
CA ARG A 14 4.63 4.18 7.47
C ARG A 14 4.99 5.05 6.28
N GLU A 15 6.21 4.94 5.76
CA GLU A 15 6.67 5.70 4.60
C GLU A 15 5.95 5.27 3.31
N HIS A 16 5.66 3.98 3.13
CA HIS A 16 4.83 3.52 2.00
C HIS A 16 3.40 4.07 2.08
N VAL A 17 2.80 4.09 3.27
CA VAL A 17 1.47 4.68 3.49
C VAL A 17 1.51 6.18 3.20
N ARG A 18 2.53 6.91 3.68
CA ARG A 18 2.71 8.34 3.40
C ARG A 18 2.87 8.64 1.91
N LEU A 19 3.70 7.86 1.22
CA LEU A 19 3.89 8.00 -0.23
C LEU A 19 2.58 7.79 -0.98
N THR A 20 1.82 6.76 -0.60
CA THR A 20 0.54 6.45 -1.23
C THR A 20 -0.50 7.53 -0.93
N TRP A 21 -0.55 8.04 0.30
CA TRP A 21 -1.40 9.17 0.69
C TRP A 21 -1.12 10.42 -0.17
N LEU A 22 0.16 10.77 -0.37
CA LEU A 22 0.57 11.86 -1.27
C LEU A 22 0.15 11.58 -2.72
N ALA A 23 0.36 10.36 -3.21
CA ALA A 23 0.00 9.97 -4.56
C ALA A 23 -1.50 10.09 -4.81
N VAL A 24 -2.33 9.59 -3.89
CA VAL A 24 -3.80 9.72 -3.97
C VAL A 24 -4.22 11.18 -3.98
N ARG A 25 -3.67 12.02 -3.08
CA ARG A 25 -4.03 13.44 -3.04
C ARG A 25 -3.68 14.18 -4.33
N ARG A 26 -2.62 13.76 -5.02
CA ARG A 26 -2.14 14.39 -6.25
C ARG A 26 -2.82 13.86 -7.52
N HIS A 27 -3.13 12.57 -7.57
CA HIS A 27 -3.52 11.87 -8.79
C HIS A 27 -4.89 11.19 -8.73
N GLY A 28 -5.60 11.28 -7.60
CA GLY A 28 -6.76 10.44 -7.33
C GLY A 28 -6.37 8.97 -7.14
N VAL A 29 -7.36 8.12 -6.85
CA VAL A 29 -7.13 6.69 -6.58
C VAL A 29 -6.59 5.98 -7.82
N GLU A 30 -7.24 6.15 -8.98
CA GLU A 30 -6.84 5.48 -10.23
C GLU A 30 -5.40 5.86 -10.63
N GLY A 31 -5.08 7.15 -10.67
CA GLY A 31 -3.74 7.61 -10.99
C GLY A 31 -2.70 7.19 -9.95
N ALA A 32 -3.08 7.12 -8.66
CA ALA A 32 -2.18 6.62 -7.63
C ALA A 32 -1.87 5.12 -7.80
N VAL A 33 -2.82 4.30 -8.26
CA VAL A 33 -2.56 2.87 -8.55
C VAL A 33 -1.46 2.75 -9.59
N GLU A 34 -1.51 3.55 -10.65
CA GLU A 34 -0.51 3.54 -11.71
C GLU A 34 0.87 3.97 -11.19
N VAL A 35 0.97 5.16 -10.59
CA VAL A 35 2.24 5.76 -10.17
C VAL A 35 2.92 4.93 -9.08
N VAL A 36 2.16 4.45 -8.09
CA VAL A 36 2.71 3.59 -7.01
C VAL A 36 3.17 2.25 -7.57
N SER A 37 2.36 1.60 -8.43
CA SER A 37 2.73 0.31 -9.03
C SER A 37 3.98 0.42 -9.89
N GLN A 38 4.09 1.45 -10.72
CA GLN A 38 5.28 1.69 -11.53
C GLN A 38 6.51 1.94 -10.66
N GLY A 39 6.38 2.76 -9.61
CA GLY A 39 7.47 3.03 -8.67
C GLY A 39 7.99 1.78 -7.96
N ILE A 40 7.09 0.91 -7.48
CA ILE A 40 7.46 -0.36 -6.83
C ILE A 40 8.13 -1.28 -7.85
N GLN A 41 7.56 -1.44 -9.05
CA GLN A 41 8.14 -2.30 -10.09
C GLN A 41 9.55 -1.84 -10.48
N GLN A 42 9.75 -0.54 -10.70
CA GLN A 42 11.05 0.01 -11.08
C GLN A 42 12.09 -0.19 -9.96
N THR A 43 11.70 0.08 -8.71
CA THR A 43 12.57 -0.12 -7.55
C THR A 43 12.92 -1.60 -7.37
N ALA A 44 11.95 -2.50 -7.51
CA ALA A 44 12.15 -3.94 -7.41
C ALA A 44 13.08 -4.46 -8.52
N ARG A 45 12.95 -3.97 -9.76
CA ARG A 45 13.85 -4.29 -10.88
C ARG A 45 15.26 -3.79 -10.62
N TYR A 46 15.41 -2.54 -10.21
CA TYR A 46 16.73 -1.94 -9.89
C TYR A 46 17.44 -2.72 -8.77
N ALA A 47 16.69 -3.20 -7.78
CA ALA A 47 17.21 -4.03 -6.70
C ALA A 47 17.44 -5.51 -7.08
N GLY A 48 17.27 -5.89 -8.36
CA GLY A 48 17.43 -7.28 -8.82
C GLY A 48 16.38 -8.24 -8.27
N ALA A 49 15.26 -7.73 -7.76
CA ALA A 49 14.21 -8.51 -7.10
C ALA A 49 12.79 -8.15 -7.63
N PRO A 50 12.53 -8.24 -8.95
CA PRO A 50 11.23 -7.88 -9.55
C PRO A 50 10.05 -8.67 -8.95
N GLN A 51 10.28 -9.88 -8.45
CA GLN A 51 9.32 -10.70 -7.72
C GLN A 51 8.87 -10.10 -6.39
N LYS A 52 9.42 -8.98 -5.92
CA LYS A 52 8.88 -8.29 -4.75
C LYS A 52 7.61 -7.48 -5.06
N TYR A 53 7.36 -7.17 -6.33
CA TYR A 53 6.11 -6.53 -6.74
C TYR A 53 4.94 -7.51 -6.64
N HIS A 54 3.79 -6.99 -6.22
CA HIS A 54 2.55 -7.73 -6.09
C HIS A 54 1.38 -6.81 -6.45
N ALA A 55 0.73 -7.08 -7.58
CA ALA A 55 -0.32 -6.21 -8.15
C ALA A 55 -1.51 -6.02 -7.20
N THR A 56 -2.13 -7.11 -6.72
CA THR A 56 -3.28 -7.01 -5.80
C THR A 56 -2.94 -6.28 -4.51
N VAL A 57 -1.83 -6.62 -3.85
CA VAL A 57 -1.44 -5.96 -2.59
C VAL A 57 -1.21 -4.46 -2.80
N SER A 58 -0.49 -4.08 -3.86
CA SER A 58 -0.19 -2.67 -4.13
C SER A 58 -1.47 -1.88 -4.38
N ARG A 59 -2.37 -2.41 -5.24
CA ARG A 59 -3.66 -1.79 -5.53
C ARG A 59 -4.56 -1.72 -4.30
N ALA A 60 -4.66 -2.79 -3.51
CA ALA A 60 -5.49 -2.83 -2.30
C ALA A 60 -5.08 -1.76 -1.28
N TRP A 61 -3.77 -1.52 -1.10
CA TRP A 61 -3.29 -0.44 -0.24
C TRP A 61 -3.68 0.94 -0.78
N VAL A 62 -3.55 1.17 -2.09
CA VAL A 62 -3.95 2.44 -2.71
C VAL A 62 -5.45 2.67 -2.54
N GLU A 63 -6.28 1.67 -2.78
CA GLU A 63 -7.73 1.79 -2.63
C GLU A 63 -8.14 2.08 -1.17
N LEU A 64 -7.58 1.35 -0.19
CA LEU A 64 -7.88 1.56 1.23
C LEU A 64 -7.44 2.95 1.73
N ILE A 65 -6.22 3.37 1.38
CA ILE A 65 -5.74 4.71 1.72
C ILE A 65 -6.60 5.76 1.00
N GLY A 66 -6.92 5.51 -0.27
CA GLY A 66 -7.78 6.34 -1.11
C GLY A 66 -9.11 6.67 -0.47
N HIS A 67 -9.80 5.64 0.02
CA HIS A 67 -11.08 5.79 0.73
C HIS A 67 -11.00 6.77 1.90
N HIS A 68 -10.04 6.58 2.82
CA HIS A 68 -9.89 7.46 3.98
C HIS A 68 -9.45 8.88 3.60
N VAL A 69 -8.61 9.04 2.57
CA VAL A 69 -8.22 10.37 2.08
C VAL A 69 -9.43 11.17 1.59
N MET A 70 -10.38 10.50 0.93
CA MET A 70 -11.59 11.16 0.42
C MET A 70 -12.59 11.51 1.53
N GLU A 71 -12.68 10.69 2.59
CA GLU A 71 -13.59 10.94 3.71
C GLU A 71 -13.13 12.09 4.62
N GLU A 72 -11.83 12.19 4.92
CA GLU A 72 -11.34 13.07 6.00
C GLU A 72 -10.71 14.39 5.53
N ARG A 73 -10.36 14.50 4.24
CA ARG A 73 -9.74 15.69 3.59
C ARG A 73 -8.68 16.40 4.45
N LEU A 74 -7.83 15.63 5.13
CA LEU A 74 -6.75 16.18 5.96
C LEU A 74 -5.54 16.55 5.11
N ASP A 75 -4.92 17.68 5.44
CA ASP A 75 -3.73 18.18 4.73
C ASP A 75 -2.42 17.78 5.40
N ASP A 76 -2.48 17.21 6.60
CA ASP A 76 -1.35 16.68 7.35
C ASP A 76 -1.39 15.15 7.45
N PHE A 77 -0.24 14.52 7.17
CA PHE A 77 -0.14 13.06 7.17
C PHE A 77 -0.17 12.49 8.59
N ASP A 78 0.43 13.17 9.56
CA ASP A 78 0.52 12.62 10.92
C ASP A 78 -0.89 12.59 11.56
N ALA A 79 -1.67 13.66 11.40
CA ALA A 79 -3.08 13.70 11.80
C ALA A 79 -3.94 12.65 11.06
N PHE A 80 -3.69 12.42 9.77
CA PHE A 80 -4.36 11.35 9.00
C PHE A 80 -4.03 9.96 9.54
N ALA A 81 -2.76 9.71 9.84
CA ALA A 81 -2.28 8.43 10.34
C ALA A 81 -2.78 8.14 11.77
N GLU A 82 -2.90 9.17 12.61
CA GLU A 82 -3.46 9.06 13.97
C GLU A 82 -4.95 8.70 13.97
N ARG A 83 -5.73 9.25 13.05
CA ARG A 83 -7.15 8.91 12.86
C ARG A 83 -7.36 7.54 12.22
N ASN A 84 -6.41 7.11 11.40
CA ASN A 84 -6.48 5.85 10.66
C ASN A 84 -5.37 4.87 11.06
N PRO A 85 -5.24 4.49 12.34
CA PRO A 85 -4.13 3.67 12.83
C PRO A 85 -4.10 2.27 12.18
N ALA A 86 -5.25 1.78 11.72
CA ALA A 86 -5.34 0.52 11.00
C ALA A 86 -4.52 0.51 9.69
N LEU A 87 -4.35 1.66 9.02
CA LEU A 87 -3.52 1.77 7.81
C LEU A 87 -2.03 1.55 8.10
N LEU A 88 -1.61 1.71 9.36
CA LEU A 88 -0.23 1.44 9.79
C LEU A 88 0.00 -0.02 10.20
N ASP A 89 -1.05 -0.85 10.27
CA ASP A 89 -0.91 -2.27 10.53
C ASP A 89 -0.69 -3.05 9.21
N LYS A 90 0.49 -3.66 9.07
CA LYS A 90 0.83 -4.51 7.92
C LYS A 90 -0.14 -5.67 7.73
N ARG A 91 -0.90 -6.06 8.76
CA ARG A 91 -1.89 -7.14 8.71
C ARG A 91 -3.26 -6.67 8.24
N LEU A 92 -3.48 -5.39 7.95
CA LEU A 92 -4.79 -4.87 7.57
C LEU A 92 -5.45 -5.68 6.44
N LEU A 93 -4.69 -6.07 5.42
CA LEU A 93 -5.23 -6.81 4.27
C LEU A 93 -5.78 -8.20 4.64
N THR A 94 -5.37 -8.79 5.77
CA THR A 94 -5.89 -10.10 6.21
C THR A 94 -7.35 -10.03 6.67
N ARG A 95 -7.92 -8.82 6.80
CA ARG A 95 -9.35 -8.62 7.06
C ARG A 95 -10.20 -8.81 5.80
N PHE A 96 -9.59 -8.67 4.62
CA PHE A 96 -10.27 -8.67 3.32
C PHE A 96 -9.89 -9.87 2.45
N TYR A 97 -8.67 -10.38 2.63
CA TYR A 97 -8.12 -11.47 1.83
C TYR A 97 -7.68 -12.66 2.67
N ARG A 98 -7.93 -13.87 2.16
CA ARG A 98 -7.22 -15.07 2.60
C ARG A 98 -5.77 -15.01 2.15
N SER A 99 -4.86 -15.50 3.00
CA SER A 99 -3.45 -15.65 2.63
C SER A 99 -3.26 -16.51 1.38
N ALA A 100 -4.08 -17.56 1.21
CA ALA A 100 -4.05 -18.42 0.03
C ALA A 100 -4.37 -17.68 -1.27
N THR A 101 -5.30 -16.72 -1.22
CA THR A 101 -5.71 -15.91 -2.37
C THR A 101 -4.60 -14.96 -2.80
N LEU A 102 -3.96 -14.27 -1.84
CA LEU A 102 -2.80 -13.42 -2.13
C LEU A 102 -1.57 -14.23 -2.57
N ALA A 103 -1.44 -15.49 -2.15
CA ALA A 103 -0.33 -16.34 -2.57
C ALA A 103 -0.43 -16.82 -4.04
N THR A 104 -1.57 -16.63 -4.71
CA THR A 104 -1.75 -17.10 -6.09
C THR A 104 -0.87 -16.32 -7.09
N PRO A 105 -0.41 -16.96 -8.18
CA PRO A 105 0.27 -16.26 -9.26
C PRO A 105 -0.56 -15.12 -9.87
N ALA A 106 -1.88 -15.32 -9.97
CA ALA A 106 -2.80 -14.32 -10.50
C ALA A 106 -2.82 -13.04 -9.66
N ALA A 107 -2.92 -13.14 -8.33
CA ALA A 107 -2.93 -11.95 -7.46
C ALA A 107 -1.61 -11.16 -7.52
N ARG A 108 -0.51 -11.82 -7.87
CA ARG A 108 0.79 -11.18 -8.02
C ARG A 108 0.90 -10.34 -9.29
N THR A 109 0.23 -10.74 -10.37
CA THR A 109 0.36 -10.10 -11.70
C THR A 109 -0.86 -9.30 -12.13
N ALA A 110 -2.03 -9.55 -11.55
CA ALA A 110 -3.29 -8.90 -11.87
C ALA A 110 -4.11 -8.60 -10.62
N TRP A 111 -5.17 -7.82 -10.77
CA TRP A 111 -6.12 -7.55 -9.70
C TRP A 111 -6.97 -8.79 -9.40
N VAL A 112 -7.12 -9.10 -8.12
CA VAL A 112 -8.03 -10.12 -7.61
C VAL A 112 -8.84 -9.49 -6.48
N GLU A 113 -10.16 -9.66 -6.54
CA GLU A 113 -11.09 -9.10 -5.56
C GLU A 113 -10.93 -9.74 -4.16
N PRO A 114 -11.24 -9.00 -3.07
CA PRO A 114 -11.30 -9.55 -1.72
C PRO A 114 -12.25 -10.76 -1.60
N ASP A 115 -11.85 -11.75 -0.81
CA ASP A 115 -12.55 -13.04 -0.67
C ASP A 115 -12.90 -13.43 0.79
N LEU A 116 -12.67 -12.53 1.74
CA LEU A 116 -13.16 -12.61 3.12
C LEU A 116 -14.24 -11.57 3.43
N ALA A 117 -14.04 -10.34 3.02
CA ALA A 117 -14.97 -9.24 3.20
C ALA A 117 -14.77 -8.19 2.11
N PRO A 118 -15.83 -7.51 1.63
CA PRO A 118 -15.68 -6.42 0.70
C PRO A 118 -14.97 -5.24 1.35
N PHE A 119 -14.37 -4.39 0.54
CA PHE A 119 -13.87 -3.11 1.04
C PHE A 119 -15.01 -2.20 1.53
N PRO A 120 -14.72 -1.26 2.45
CA PRO A 120 -15.75 -0.45 3.13
C PRO A 120 -16.71 0.32 2.20
N TRP A 121 -16.25 0.74 1.02
CA TRP A 121 -17.05 1.50 0.05
C TRP A 121 -17.86 0.62 -0.92
N ARG A 122 -17.73 -0.70 -0.86
CA ARG A 122 -18.53 -1.66 -1.67
C ARG A 122 -19.71 -2.24 -0.88
N ARG A 123 -20.16 -1.53 0.15
CA ARG A 123 -21.31 -1.92 0.97
C ARG A 123 -22.63 -1.49 0.35
#